data_AF-A0A8H7D2U0-F1
#
_entry.id   AF-A0A8H7D2U0-F1
#
_cell.length_a   1.000
_cell.length_b   1.000
_cell.length_c   1.000
_cell.angle_alpha   90.00
_cell.angle_beta   90.00
_cell.angle_gamma   90.00
#
_symmetry.space_group_name_H-M   'P 1'
#
loop_
_entity.id
_entity.type
_entity.pdbx_description
1 polymer ?
#
loop_
_entity_poly.entity_id
_entity_poly.type
_entity_poly.pdbx_seq_one_letter_code
_entity_poly.pdbx_strand_id
1 'polypeptide(L)'
;MPATARGQTNLPVGERLVLWEFAYEIAKKHMASAGAISAISLSLCTYLTSARPLRDILAAGAVAATTSAVYTIVFLLPLNNDLIATRKANELKPMGPKEQERVLEKLDQWRALHRVRIVIGVVPWLASVTALLASEPIIKL
;
A
#
# COMPACT_ATOMS: atom_id res chain seq x y z
N MET A 1 29.52 -11.88 22.85
CA MET A 1 28.62 -10.72 22.69
C MET A 1 27.41 -11.16 21.88
N PRO A 2 26.23 -11.36 22.49
CA PRO A 2 25.02 -11.67 21.73
C PRO A 2 24.40 -10.38 21.17
N ALA A 3 23.94 -10.48 19.93
CA ALA A 3 23.40 -9.40 19.12
C ALA A 3 22.20 -8.72 19.78
N THR A 4 22.17 -7.41 19.62
CA THR A 4 21.16 -6.47 20.11
C THR A 4 19.74 -6.91 19.77
N ALA A 5 18.92 -7.03 20.81
CA ALA A 5 17.47 -7.12 20.72
C ALA A 5 16.95 -5.92 19.93
N ARG A 6 16.50 -6.15 18.68
CA ARG A 6 15.60 -5.22 18.01
C ARG A 6 14.34 -5.16 18.87
N GLY A 7 14.17 -4.06 19.60
CA GLY A 7 13.03 -3.80 20.48
C GLY A 7 11.70 -3.94 19.74
N GLN A 8 11.16 -5.16 19.76
CA GLN A 8 9.74 -5.37 19.56
C GLN A 8 9.09 -4.90 20.85
N THR A 9 8.53 -3.70 20.83
CA THR A 9 7.60 -3.29 21.89
C THR A 9 6.47 -4.31 21.89
N ASN A 10 6.42 -5.16 22.92
CA ASN A 10 5.37 -6.16 23.09
C ASN A 10 4.06 -5.47 23.50
N LEU A 11 3.51 -4.66 22.58
CA LEU A 11 2.23 -4.02 22.77
C LEU A 11 1.14 -5.10 22.80
N PRO A 12 0.16 -5.00 23.72
CA PRO A 12 -1.05 -5.80 23.69
C PRO A 12 -1.73 -5.77 22.32
N VAL A 13 -2.39 -6.87 21.94
CA VAL A 13 -3.01 -7.02 20.61
C VAL A 13 -4.04 -5.91 20.32
N GLY A 14 -4.80 -5.49 21.33
CA GLY A 14 -5.73 -4.37 21.21
C GLY A 14 -5.05 -3.05 20.82
N GLU A 15 -3.90 -2.73 21.43
CA GLU A 15 -3.14 -1.53 21.10
C GLU A 15 -2.54 -1.60 19.70
N ARG A 16 -2.05 -2.77 19.28
CA ARG A 16 -1.58 -2.99 17.90
C ARG A 16 -2.70 -2.75 16.88
N LEU A 17 -3.91 -3.20 17.18
CA LEU A 17 -5.08 -3.02 16.32
C LEU A 17 -5.51 -1.54 16.25
N VAL A 18 -5.43 -0.81 17.36
CA VAL A 18 -5.67 0.65 17.39
C VAL A 18 -4.65 1.40 16.55
N LEU A 19 -3.36 1.10 16.70
CA LEU A 19 -2.30 1.73 15.90
C LEU A 19 -2.45 1.42 14.41
N TRP A 20 -2.78 0.17 14.08
CA TRP A 20 -3.06 -0.24 12.71
C TRP A 20 -4.23 0.53 12.11
N GLU A 21 -5.35 0.65 12.83
CA GLU A 21 -6.54 1.33 12.33
C GLU A 21 -6.29 2.84 12.16
N PHE A 22 -5.58 3.47 13.09
CA PHE A 22 -5.15 4.86 12.96
C PHE A 22 -4.35 5.08 11.66
N ALA A 23 -3.35 4.22 11.41
CA ALA A 23 -2.55 4.29 10.19
C ALA A 23 -3.41 4.03 8.93
N TYR A 24 -4.34 3.08 9.01
CA TYR A 24 -5.27 2.76 7.93
C TYR A 24 -6.20 3.94 7.59
N GLU A 25 -6.80 4.60 8.57
CA GLU A 25 -7.73 5.70 8.34
C GLU A 25 -7.04 6.94 7.74
N ILE A 26 -5.79 7.21 8.13
CA ILE A 26 -4.97 8.23 7.47
C ILE A 26 -4.69 7.83 6.03
N ALA A 27 -4.20 6.60 5.82
CA ALA A 27 -3.80 6.13 4.50
C ALA A 27 -4.99 6.05 3.52
N LYS A 28 -6.17 5.62 3.96
CA LYS A 28 -7.38 5.46 3.14
C LYS A 28 -7.77 6.77 2.44
N LYS A 29 -7.62 7.90 3.12
CA LYS A 29 -7.97 9.24 2.58
C LYS A 29 -7.10 9.65 1.39
N HIS A 30 -5.83 9.24 1.39
CA HIS A 30 -4.86 9.66 0.39
C HIS A 30 -4.55 8.60 -0.66
N MET A 31 -4.61 7.31 -0.31
CA MET A 31 -4.17 6.23 -1.20
C MET A 31 -5.08 6.06 -2.42
N ALA A 32 -6.38 6.23 -2.26
CA ALA A 32 -7.31 6.09 -3.39
C ALA A 32 -7.08 7.20 -4.43
N SER A 33 -7.01 8.46 -3.99
CA SER A 33 -6.77 9.60 -4.87
C SER A 33 -5.35 9.59 -5.45
N ALA A 34 -4.33 9.31 -4.65
CA ALA A 34 -2.96 9.20 -5.15
C ALA A 34 -2.79 8.08 -6.18
N GLY A 35 -3.44 6.92 -5.97
CA GLY A 35 -3.44 5.83 -6.93
C GLY A 35 -4.12 6.20 -8.24
N ALA A 36 -5.31 6.82 -8.18
CA ALA A 36 -6.03 7.27 -9.37
C ALA A 36 -5.26 8.33 -10.15
N ILE A 37 -4.73 9.35 -9.46
CA ILE A 37 -3.91 10.40 -10.08
C ILE A 37 -2.67 9.79 -10.73
N SER A 38 -1.97 8.88 -10.05
CA SER A 38 -0.79 8.22 -10.62
C SER A 38 -1.12 7.42 -11.88
N ALA A 39 -2.21 6.64 -11.87
CA ALA A 39 -2.63 5.87 -13.03
C ALA A 39 -2.98 6.77 -14.22
N ILE A 40 -3.72 7.85 -13.98
CA ILE A 40 -4.10 8.81 -15.04
C ILE A 40 -2.87 9.53 -15.58
N SER A 41 -2.03 10.09 -14.69
CA SER A 41 -0.83 10.83 -15.09
C SER A 41 0.13 9.96 -15.89
N LEU A 42 0.42 8.74 -15.44
CA LEU A 42 1.31 7.83 -16.16
C LEU A 42 0.71 7.37 -17.49
N SER A 43 -0.61 7.15 -17.56
CA SER A 43 -1.29 6.83 -18.82
C SER A 43 -1.19 7.99 -19.81
N LEU A 44 -1.39 9.22 -19.34
CA LEU A 44 -1.26 10.43 -20.17
C LEU A 44 0.18 10.63 -20.65
N CYS A 45 1.18 10.50 -19.76
CA CYS A 45 2.59 10.56 -20.14
C CYS A 45 2.94 9.47 -21.16
N THR A 46 2.42 8.25 -21.00
CA THR A 46 2.59 7.16 -21.97
C THR A 46 2.04 7.56 -23.34
N TYR A 47 0.86 8.15 -23.39
CA TYR A 47 0.23 8.59 -24.63
C TYR A 47 1.01 9.71 -25.33
N LEU A 48 1.52 10.68 -24.57
CA LEU A 48 2.26 11.84 -25.08
C LEU A 48 3.72 11.52 -25.44
N THR A 49 4.28 10.41 -24.94
CA THR A 49 5.69 10.05 -25.18
C THR A 49 5.87 9.33 -26.51
N SER A 50 6.73 9.86 -27.37
CA SER A 50 7.11 9.24 -28.65
C SER A 50 8.29 8.26 -28.53
N ALA A 51 9.18 8.46 -27.56
CA ALA A 51 10.34 7.62 -27.30
C ALA A 51 9.92 6.24 -26.76
N ARG A 52 10.06 5.19 -27.58
CA ARG A 52 9.62 3.82 -27.23
C ARG A 52 10.12 3.34 -25.84
N PRO A 53 11.42 3.46 -25.48
CA PRO A 53 11.90 2.95 -24.20
C PRO A 53 11.25 3.64 -22.99
N LEU A 54 11.09 4.96 -23.06
CA LEU A 54 10.42 5.73 -22.00
C LEU A 54 8.93 5.40 -21.94
N ARG A 55 8.28 5.29 -23.10
CA ARG A 55 6.87 4.94 -23.19
C ARG A 55 6.56 3.58 -22.57
N ASP A 56 7.41 2.58 -22.78
CA ASP A 56 7.20 1.23 -22.24
C ASP A 56 7.31 1.22 -20.70
N ILE A 57 8.26 2.00 -20.14
CA ILE A 57 8.40 2.18 -18.68
C ILE A 57 7.17 2.89 -18.10
N LEU A 58 6.67 3.93 -18.78
CA LEU A 58 5.47 4.65 -18.35
C LEU A 58 4.21 3.79 -18.44
N ALA A 59 4.08 2.98 -19.49
CA ALA A 59 2.97 2.05 -19.66
C ALA A 59 2.97 0.99 -18.55
N ALA A 60 4.14 0.42 -18.23
CA ALA A 60 4.30 -0.52 -17.14
C ALA A 60 3.93 0.11 -15.78
N GLY A 61 4.34 1.36 -15.54
CA GLY A 61 3.95 2.12 -14.35
C GLY A 61 2.44 2.36 -14.26
N ALA A 62 1.79 2.74 -15.36
CA ALA A 62 0.35 2.93 -15.43
C ALA A 62 -0.43 1.63 -15.12
N VAL A 63 -0.02 0.51 -15.75
CA VAL A 63 -0.60 -0.82 -15.50
C VAL A 63 -0.41 -1.23 -14.04
N ALA A 64 0.77 -1.01 -13.48
CA ALA A 64 1.06 -1.33 -12.10
C ALA A 64 0.23 -0.49 -11.11
N ALA A 65 0.04 0.81 -11.39
CA ALA A 65 -0.81 1.69 -10.58
C ALA A 65 -2.27 1.21 -10.58
N THR A 66 -2.84 0.88 -11.75
CA THR A 66 -4.20 0.31 -11.85
C THR A 66 -4.29 -1.06 -11.17
N THR A 67 -3.29 -1.92 -11.36
CA THR A 67 -3.25 -3.26 -10.74
C THR A 67 -3.19 -3.18 -9.22
N SER A 68 -2.44 -2.23 -8.66
CA SER A 68 -2.38 -1.99 -7.22
C SER A 68 -3.74 -1.60 -6.63
N ALA A 69 -4.54 -0.84 -7.38
CA ALA A 69 -5.92 -0.50 -6.97
C ALA A 69 -6.82 -1.74 -6.97
N VAL A 70 -6.81 -2.53 -8.05
CA VAL A 70 -7.58 -3.80 -8.13
C VAL A 70 -7.16 -4.76 -7.02
N TYR A 71 -5.85 -4.94 -6.81
CA TYR A 71 -5.31 -5.77 -5.73
C TYR A 71 -5.80 -5.31 -4.35
N THR A 72 -5.87 -4.00 -4.13
CA THR A 72 -6.39 -3.44 -2.87
C THR A 72 -7.85 -3.80 -2.66
N ILE A 73 -8.69 -3.69 -3.69
CA ILE A 73 -10.12 -4.01 -3.60
C ILE A 73 -10.35 -5.51 -3.37
N VAL A 74 -9.59 -6.37 -4.05
CA VAL A 74 -9.79 -7.82 -4.01
C VAL A 74 -9.24 -8.44 -2.72
N PHE A 75 -8.03 -8.07 -2.29
CA PHE A 75 -7.33 -8.78 -1.21
C PHE A 75 -7.30 -8.01 0.11
N LEU A 76 -7.04 -6.70 0.07
CA LEU A 76 -6.85 -5.91 1.28
C LEU A 76 -8.16 -5.38 1.86
N LEU A 77 -9.11 -4.97 1.01
CA LEU A 77 -10.37 -4.38 1.48
C LEU A 77 -11.20 -5.33 2.35
N PRO A 78 -11.40 -6.62 1.99
CA PRO A 78 -12.11 -7.56 2.87
C PRO A 78 -11.41 -7.71 4.21
N LEU A 79 -10.08 -7.86 4.21
CA LEU A 79 -9.28 -8.01 5.42
C LEU A 79 -9.31 -6.75 6.32
N ASN A 80 -9.27 -5.56 5.72
CA ASN A 80 -9.40 -4.30 6.45
C ASN A 80 -10.77 -4.18 7.12
N ASN A 81 -11.85 -4.51 6.40
CA ASN A 81 -13.20 -4.47 6.93
C ASN A 81 -13.36 -5.45 8.11
N ASP A 82 -12.80 -6.65 7.98
CA ASP A 82 -12.77 -7.66 9.04
C ASP A 82 -12.03 -7.20 10.30
N LEU A 83 -10.86 -6.57 10.15
CA LEU A 83 -10.07 -6.05 11.27
C LEU A 83 -10.80 -4.87 11.96
N ILE A 84 -11.44 -3.99 11.20
CA ILE A 84 -12.27 -2.88 11.73
C ILE A 84 -13.47 -3.44 12.50
N ALA A 85 -14.17 -4.43 11.93
CA ALA A 85 -15.30 -5.07 12.60
C ALA A 85 -14.86 -5.73 13.92
N THR A 86 -13.70 -6.39 13.92
CA THR A 86 -13.13 -7.02 15.12
C THR A 86 -12.78 -5.97 16.17
N ARG A 87 -12.20 -4.82 15.78
CA ARG A 87 -11.93 -3.71 16.71
C ARG A 87 -13.22 -3.19 17.34
N LYS A 88 -14.22 -2.89 16.53
CA LYS A 88 -15.52 -2.37 17.01
C LYS A 88 -16.21 -3.34 17.97
N ALA A 89 -16.16 -4.64 17.69
CA ALA A 89 -16.72 -5.67 18.57
C ALA A 89 -16.02 -5.74 19.95
N ASN A 90 -14.74 -5.38 20.01
CA ASN A 90 -13.91 -5.47 21.21
C ASN A 90 -13.58 -4.11 21.84
N GLU A 91 -14.22 -3.01 21.39
CA GLU A 91 -13.96 -1.67 21.93
C GLU A 91 -14.36 -1.55 23.41
N LEU A 92 -15.39 -2.29 23.81
CA LEU A 92 -15.95 -2.27 25.17
C LEU A 92 -15.67 -3.54 25.98
N LYS A 93 -15.00 -4.54 25.40
CA LYS A 93 -14.76 -5.84 26.03
C LYS A 93 -13.34 -6.32 25.77
N PRO A 94 -12.62 -6.81 26.80
CA PRO A 94 -11.30 -7.37 26.61
C PRO A 94 -11.36 -8.60 25.70
N MET A 95 -10.49 -8.62 24.69
CA MET A 95 -10.40 -9.67 23.68
C MET A 95 -9.92 -10.98 24.31
N GLY A 96 -10.63 -12.08 24.06
CA GLY A 96 -10.26 -13.40 24.57
C GLY A 96 -8.96 -13.94 23.94
N PRO A 97 -8.23 -14.88 24.57
CA PRO A 97 -6.94 -15.37 24.06
C PRO A 97 -6.99 -15.92 22.62
N LYS A 98 -8.01 -16.70 22.27
CA LYS A 98 -8.19 -17.24 20.91
C LYS A 98 -8.46 -16.16 19.87
N GLU A 99 -9.15 -15.10 20.27
CA GLU A 99 -9.45 -13.98 19.38
C GLU A 99 -8.22 -13.10 19.16
N GLN A 100 -7.40 -12.90 20.21
CA GLN A 100 -6.11 -12.23 20.09
C GLN A 100 -5.19 -12.94 19.09
N GLU A 101 -5.11 -14.27 19.13
CA GLU A 101 -4.34 -15.06 18.17
C GLU A 101 -4.86 -14.88 16.74
N ARG A 102 -6.17 -14.95 16.53
CA ARG A 102 -6.80 -14.72 15.22
C ARG A 102 -6.55 -13.33 14.68
N VAL A 103 -6.57 -12.31 15.53
CA VAL A 103 -6.26 -10.92 15.14
C VAL A 103 -4.79 -10.78 14.76
N LEU A 104 -3.88 -11.40 15.49
CA LEU A 104 -2.45 -11.41 15.14
C LEU A 104 -2.21 -12.04 13.78
N GLU A 105 -2.82 -13.20 13.51
CA GLU A 105 -2.74 -13.86 12.20
C GLU A 105 -3.24 -12.94 11.08
N LYS A 106 -4.39 -12.29 11.26
CA LYS A 106 -4.93 -11.32 10.30
C LYS A 106 -4.03 -10.10 10.11
N LEU A 107 -3.42 -9.58 11.17
CA LEU A 107 -2.46 -8.48 11.09
C LEU A 107 -1.19 -8.89 10.34
N ASP A 108 -0.72 -10.12 10.52
CA ASP A 108 0.43 -10.65 9.78
C ASP A 108 0.10 -10.90 8.31
N GLN A 109 -1.08 -11.46 8.02
CA GLN A 109 -1.61 -11.56 6.67
C GLN A 109 -1.71 -10.18 6.02
N TRP A 110 -2.23 -9.18 6.74
CA TRP A 110 -2.33 -7.81 6.25
C TRP A 110 -0.97 -7.24 5.91
N ARG A 111 0.05 -7.42 6.78
CA ARG A 111 1.42 -6.95 6.52
C ARG A 111 2.00 -7.60 5.27
N ALA A 112 1.80 -8.90 5.09
CA ALA A 112 2.27 -9.62 3.90
C ALA A 112 1.61 -9.04 2.62
N LEU A 113 0.28 -8.93 2.60
CA LEU A 113 -0.44 -8.38 1.46
C LEU A 113 -0.09 -6.91 1.19
N HIS A 114 0.08 -6.11 2.24
CA HIS A 114 0.44 -4.70 2.13
C HIS A 114 1.84 -4.52 1.54
N ARG A 115 2.82 -5.36 1.93
CA ARG A 115 4.16 -5.35 1.32
C ARG A 115 4.10 -5.61 -0.17
N VAL A 116 3.32 -6.61 -0.59
CA VAL A 116 3.10 -6.90 -2.02
C VAL A 116 2.53 -5.67 -2.73
N ARG A 117 1.51 -5.03 -2.16
CA ARG A 117 0.94 -3.79 -2.72
C ARG A 117 1.98 -2.68 -2.85
N ILE A 118 2.84 -2.49 -1.85
CA ILE A 118 3.91 -1.48 -1.90
C ILE A 118 4.90 -1.79 -3.01
N VAL A 119 5.30 -3.06 -3.18
CA VAL A 119 6.21 -3.46 -4.28
C VAL A 119 5.55 -3.22 -5.64
N ILE A 120 4.29 -3.61 -5.82
CA ILE A 120 3.56 -3.42 -7.09
C ILE A 120 3.31 -1.94 -7.38
N GLY A 121 3.03 -1.12 -6.37
CA GLY A 121 2.72 0.30 -6.56
C GLY A 121 3.96 1.20 -6.63
N VAL A 122 4.81 1.14 -5.60
CA VAL A 122 5.88 2.12 -5.39
C VAL A 122 7.07 1.90 -6.32
N VAL A 123 7.47 0.64 -6.57
CA VAL A 123 8.65 0.36 -7.41
C VAL A 123 8.42 0.81 -8.85
N PRO A 124 7.31 0.44 -9.52
CA PRO A 124 7.03 0.93 -10.87
C PRO A 124 6.80 2.44 -10.91
N TRP A 125 6.16 3.02 -9.90
CA TRP A 125 6.00 4.48 -9.81
C TRP A 125 7.34 5.20 -9.75
N LEU A 126 8.28 4.75 -8.91
CA LEU A 126 9.62 5.32 -8.83
C LEU A 126 10.36 5.18 -10.17
N ALA A 127 10.29 4.00 -10.80
CA ALA A 127 10.90 3.80 -12.11
C ALA A 127 10.35 4.77 -13.17
N SER A 128 9.03 4.98 -13.21
CA SER A 128 8.39 5.94 -14.11
C SER A 128 8.82 7.38 -13.83
N VAL A 129 8.84 7.80 -12.56
CA VAL A 129 9.27 9.16 -12.18
C VAL A 129 10.75 9.39 -12.51
N THR A 130 11.62 8.44 -12.19
CA THR A 130 13.05 8.53 -12.52
C THR A 130 13.26 8.58 -14.03
N ALA A 131 12.53 7.78 -14.81
CA ALA A 131 12.62 7.80 -16.26
C ALA A 131 12.17 9.14 -16.85
N LEU A 132 11.12 9.77 -16.31
CA LEU A 132 10.68 11.11 -16.71
C LEU A 132 11.73 12.17 -16.37
N LEU A 133 12.25 12.17 -15.14
CA LEU A 133 13.25 13.15 -14.70
C LEU A 133 14.58 13.02 -15.47
N ALA A 134 14.97 11.80 -15.82
CA ALA A 134 16.16 11.56 -16.64
C ALA A 134 15.97 11.91 -18.12
N SER A 135 14.74 12.23 -18.55
CA SER A 135 14.40 12.49 -19.96
C SER A 135 14.40 13.97 -20.38
N GLU A 136 14.74 14.92 -19.50
CA GLU A 136 14.67 16.37 -19.78
C GLU A 136 16.02 17.05 -20.12
N PRO A 137 16.04 18.07 -21.02
CA PRO A 137 14.89 18.77 -21.60
C PRO A 137 14.77 18.53 -23.12
N ILE A 138 13.82 17.68 -23.55
CA ILE A 138 13.26 17.72 -24.91
C ILE A 138 11.76 18.04 -24.81
N ILE A 139 11.44 19.10 -24.08
CA ILE A 139 10.22 19.87 -24.34
C ILE A 139 10.71 21.22 -24.88
N LYS A 140 11.00 21.27 -26.18
CA LYS A 140 10.97 22.53 -26.91
C LYS A 140 9.50 22.77 -27.27
N LEU A 141 8.82 23.54 -26.42
CA LEU A 141 7.59 24.24 -26.78
C LEU A 141 7.89 25.26 -27.90
#